data_AF-A0AAW3MXY1-F1
#
_entry.id   AF-A0AAW3MXY1-F1
#
_cell.length_a   1.000
_cell.length_b   1.000
_cell.length_c   1.000
_cell.angle_alpha   90.00
_cell.angle_beta   90.00
_cell.angle_gamma   90.00
#
_symmetry.space_group_name_H-M   'P 1'
#
loop_
_entity.id
_entity.type
_entity.pdbx_description
1 polymer ?
#
loop_
_entity_poly.entity_id
_entity_poly.type
_entity_poly.pdbx_seq_one_letter_code
_entity_poly.pdbx_strand_id
1 'polypeptide(L)' 'MPAKSQARQRAAGAAPAAKRGRTKVKDLEPAAKSMYESMSEQQLEDFASTPTRGTPKHRHDA' A
#
# COMPACT_ATOMS: atom_id res chain seq x y z
N MET A 1 11.32 -9.89 -9.51
CA MET A 1 10.94 -8.57 -8.94
C MET A 1 9.67 -8.76 -8.11
N PRO A 2 9.53 -8.18 -6.89
CA PRO A 2 8.33 -8.42 -6.10
C PRO A 2 7.15 -7.72 -6.80
N ALA A 3 6.23 -8.51 -7.37
CA ALA A 3 5.03 -7.98 -7.98
C ALA A 3 4.24 -7.18 -6.92
N LYS A 4 3.99 -5.90 -7.20
CA LYS A 4 3.11 -5.05 -6.41
C LYS A 4 1.70 -5.64 -6.49
N SER A 5 1.37 -6.53 -5.56
CA SER A 5 0.07 -7.20 -5.54
C SER A 5 -1.04 -6.18 -5.33
N GLN A 6 -2.12 -6.30 -6.10
CA GLN A 6 -3.32 -5.46 -5.98
C GLN A 6 -3.88 -5.42 -4.55
N ALA A 7 -3.70 -6.49 -3.77
CA ALA A 7 -4.07 -6.54 -2.35
C ALA A 7 -3.28 -5.55 -1.49
N ARG A 8 -1.96 -5.43 -1.73
CA ARG A 8 -1.11 -4.44 -1.03
C ARG A 8 -1.46 -3.01 -1.42
N GLN A 9 -1.82 -2.79 -2.69
CA GLN A 9 -2.24 -1.48 -3.19
C GLN A 9 -3.53 -0.99 -2.55
N ARG A 10 -4.48 -1.90 -2.33
CA ARG A 10 -5.72 -1.62 -1.58
C ARG A 10 -5.42 -1.31 -0.11
N ALA A 11 -4.56 -2.09 0.54
CA ALA A 11 -4.13 -1.82 1.91
C ALA A 11 -3.36 -0.49 2.03
N ALA A 12 -2.60 -0.11 1.01
CA ALA A 12 -1.83 1.14 0.98
C ALA A 12 -2.71 2.40 0.98
N GLY A 13 -4.00 2.32 0.62
CA GLY A 13 -4.88 3.49 0.54
C GLY A 13 -5.02 4.27 1.86
N ALA A 14 -4.90 3.60 3.01
CA ALA A 14 -5.02 4.24 4.33
C ALA A 14 -3.68 4.72 4.93
N ALA A 15 -2.55 4.19 4.43
CA ALA A 15 -1.22 4.51 4.95
C ALA A 15 -0.79 5.99 4.76
N PRO A 16 -1.02 6.66 3.60
CA PRO A 16 -0.67 8.08 3.46
C PRO A 16 -1.59 8.97 4.32
N ALA A 17 -2.85 8.59 4.50
CA ALA A 17 -3.76 9.29 5.42
C ALA A 17 -3.29 9.19 6.88
N ALA A 18 -2.67 8.09 7.29
CA ALA A 18 -2.04 7.97 8.61
C ALA A 18 -0.77 8.80 8.76
N LYS A 19 0.07 8.94 7.72
CA LYS A 19 1.21 9.89 7.73
C LYS A 19 0.74 11.34 7.91
N ARG A 20 -0.41 11.69 7.32
CA ARG A 20 -1.07 13.00 7.48
C ARG A 20 -1.75 13.21 8.84
N GLY A 21 -1.73 12.21 9.73
CA GLY A 21 -2.41 12.27 11.02
C GLY A 21 -3.94 12.19 10.94
N ARG A 22 -4.52 11.89 9.77
CA ARG A 22 -5.98 11.75 9.58
C ARG A 22 -6.51 10.40 10.05
N THR A 23 -5.64 9.39 10.05
CA THR A 23 -5.97 8.02 10.47
C THR A 23 -4.99 7.58 11.55
N LYS A 24 -5.44 6.85 12.57
CA LYS A 24 -4.52 6.35 13.60
C LYS A 24 -3.78 5.13 13.05
N VAL A 25 -2.46 5.08 13.26
CA VAL A 25 -1.59 3.97 12.80
C VAL A 25 -2.08 2.62 13.32
N LYS A 26 -2.64 2.57 14.53
CA LYS A 26 -3.19 1.35 15.12
C LYS A 26 -4.36 0.75 14.34
N ASP A 27 -5.14 1.57 13.66
CA ASP A 27 -6.33 1.18 12.89
C ASP A 27 -5.97 0.77 11.45
N LEU A 28 -4.70 0.90 11.07
CA LEU A 28 -4.20 0.43 9.77
C LEU A 28 -4.11 -1.09 9.71
N GLU A 29 -4.37 -1.64 8.52
CA GLU A 29 -4.07 -3.04 8.24
C GLU A 29 -2.57 -3.37 8.43
N PRO A 30 -2.23 -4.63 8.76
CA PRO A 30 -0.83 -5.02 8.98
C PRO A 30 0.10 -4.65 7.81
N ALA A 31 -0.36 -4.82 6.57
CA ALA A 31 0.40 -4.43 5.38
C ALA A 31 0.59 -2.91 5.31
N ALA A 32 -0.44 -2.13 5.64
CA ALA A 32 -0.40 -0.67 5.66
C ALA A 32 0.53 -0.14 6.78
N LYS A 33 0.62 -0.83 7.93
CA LYS A 33 1.58 -0.52 9.00
C LYS A 33 3.03 -0.71 8.54
N SER A 34 3.35 -1.86 7.95
CA SER A 34 4.69 -2.10 7.41
C SER A 34 5.06 -1.10 6.31
N MET A 35 4.10 -0.71 5.47
CA MET A 35 4.31 0.33 4.46
C MET A 35 4.45 1.73 5.08
N TYR A 36 3.68 2.07 6.11
CA TYR A 36 3.78 3.32 6.85
C TYR A 36 5.17 3.51 7.49
N GLU A 37 5.74 2.43 8.04
CA GLU A 37 7.08 2.44 8.64
C GLU A 37 8.19 2.50 7.59
N SER A 38 8.03 1.82 6.45
CA SER A 38 9.10 1.66 5.45
C SER A 38 9.06 2.64 4.29
N MET A 39 7.96 3.36 4.08
CA MET A 39 7.76 4.26 2.93
C MET A 39 7.42 5.69 3.39
N SER A 40 7.81 6.67 2.58
CA SER A 40 7.40 8.06 2.78
C SER A 40 5.95 8.30 2.32
N GLU A 41 5.34 9.39 2.76
CA GLU A 41 3.97 9.76 2.35
C GLU A 41 3.81 9.79 0.83
N GLN A 42 4.75 10.44 0.12
CA GLN A 42 4.74 10.52 -1.34
C GLN A 42 4.84 9.14 -1.99
N GLN A 43 5.73 8.27 -1.49
CA GLN A 43 5.84 6.91 -2.01
C GLN A 43 4.56 6.10 -1.77
N LEU A 44 3.84 6.33 -0.67
CA LEU A 44 2.57 5.69 -0.38
C LEU A 44 1.45 6.19 -1.30
N GLU A 45 1.42 7.50 -1.59
CA GLU A 45 0.49 8.06 -2.57
C GLU A 45 0.75 7.55 -3.98
N ASP A 46 2.01 7.52 -4.43
CA ASP A 46 2.39 6.94 -5.72
C ASP A 46 2.03 5.45 -5.80
N PHE A 47 2.19 4.73 -4.69
CA PHE A 47 1.81 3.32 -4.62
C PHE A 47 0.30 3.11 -4.64
N ALA A 48 -0.49 3.98 -4.02
CA ALA A 48 -1.95 3.93 -4.06
C ALA A 48 -2.51 4.39 -5.42
N SER A 49 -1.85 5.36 -6.05
CA SER A 49 -2.21 5.96 -7.35
C SER A 49 -1.83 5.09 -8.54
N THR A 50 -0.92 4.13 -8.36
CA THR A 50 -0.46 3.29 -9.47
C THR A 50 -1.61 2.41 -10.01
N PRO A 51 -1.93 2.48 -11.32
CA PRO A 51 -3.05 1.74 -11.89
C PRO A 51 -2.89 0.23 -11.69
N THR A 52 -3.94 -0.42 -11.18
CA THR A 52 -4.00 -1.88 -10.98
C THR A 52 -4.17 -2.67 -12.28
N ARG A 53 -4.21 -1.99 -13.44
CA ARG A 53 -4.49 -2.61 -14.74
C ARG A 53 -3.24 -3.34 -15.26
N GLY A 54 -3.13 -4.63 -14.93
CA GLY A 54 -2.09 -5.53 -15.46
C GLY A 54 -1.15 -6.15 -14.42
N THR A 55 -1.36 -5.95 -13.12
CA THR A 55 -0.58 -6.64 -12.09
C THR A 55 -1.19 -8.01 -11.76
N PRO A 56 -0.39 -9.08 -11.63
CA PRO A 56 -0.90 -10.39 -11.25
C PRO A 56 -1.55 -10.32 -9.86
N LYS A 57 -2.79 -10.79 -9.76
CA LYS A 57 -3.58 -10.77 -8.52
C LYS A 57 -3.00 -11.73 -7.46
N HIS A 58 -2.26 -12.76 -7.87
CA HIS A 58 -1.73 -13.82 -7.01
C HIS A 58 -0.24 -14.07 -7.26
N ARG A 59 0.51 -14.47 -6.22
CA ARG A 59 1.91 -14.94 -6.32
C ARG A 59 2.03 -16.35 -6.96
N HIS A 60 1.16 -16.68 -7.92
CA HIS A 60 1.08 -18.02 -8.53
C HIS A 60 0.91 -18.02 -10.06
N ASP A 61 1.10 -16.89 -10.73
CA ASP A 61 1.16 -16.82 -12.20
C ASP A 61 2.57 -16.39 -12.64
N ALA A 62 3.54 -17.30 -12.49
CA ALA A 62 4.84 -17.31 -13.19
C ALA A 62 5.50 -18.69 -13.02
#